data_AF-A0A937I6J0-F1
#
_entry.id   AF-A0A937I6J0-F1
#
_cell.length_a   1.000
_cell.length_b   1.000
_cell.length_c   1.000
_cell.angle_alpha   90.00
_cell.angle_beta   90.00
_cell.angle_gamma   90.00
#
_symmetry.space_group_name_H-M   'P 1'
#
loop_
_entity.id
_entity.type
_entity.pdbx_description
1 polymer ?
#
loop_
_entity_poly.entity_id
_entity_poly.type
_entity_poly.pdbx_seq_one_letter_code
_entity_poly.pdbx_strand_id
1 'polypeptide(L)' 'KNSLEASIDTTHKLEEVVEAHRDIDAGNKKGQVAFVLDTAAEQQTKDQ' A
#
# COMPACT_ATOMS: atom_id res chain seq x y z
N LYS A 1 -26.32 11.81 5.98
CA LYS A 1 -25.21 11.53 5.04
C LYS A 1 -24.11 10.83 5.85
N ASN A 2 -24.10 9.49 5.92
CA ASN A 2 -22.97 8.78 6.51
C ASN A 2 -21.90 8.65 5.43
N SER A 3 -20.94 9.56 5.43
CA SER A 3 -19.70 9.37 4.67
C SER A 3 -18.89 8.34 5.43
N LEU A 4 -18.94 7.08 5.00
CA LEU A 4 -17.92 6.08 5.36
C LEU A 4 -16.65 6.48 4.62
N GLU A 5 -16.00 7.56 5.06
CA GLU A 5 -14.62 7.80 4.65
C GLU A 5 -13.81 6.67 5.27
N ALA A 6 -13.53 5.66 4.44
CA ALA A 6 -12.64 4.59 4.84
C ALA A 6 -11.26 5.22 5.04
N SER A 7 -10.92 5.48 6.31
CA SER A 7 -9.62 6.03 6.67
C SER A 7 -8.55 4.98 6.38
N ILE A 8 -7.53 5.40 5.63
CA ILE A 8 -6.31 4.62 5.47
C ILE A 8 -5.67 4.51 6.86
N ASP A 9 -5.47 3.28 7.31
CA ASP A 9 -4.84 2.97 8.59
C ASP A 9 -3.33 2.83 8.44
N THR A 10 -2.89 2.18 7.35
CA THR A 10 -1.47 1.91 7.10
C THR A 10 -1.17 1.90 5.61
N THR A 11 0.06 2.28 5.27
CA THR A 11 0.57 2.29 3.89
C THR A 11 1.87 1.51 3.83
N HIS A 12 1.98 0.58 2.88
CA HIS A 12 3.14 -0.25 2.65
C HIS A 12 3.71 -0.05 1.24
N LYS A 13 4.94 -0.46 1.03
CA LYS A 13 5.47 -0.66 -0.34
C LYS A 13 4.95 -1.98 -0.91
N LEU A 14 4.97 -2.10 -2.24
CA LEU A 14 4.58 -3.35 -2.91
C LEU A 14 5.43 -4.55 -2.45
N GLU A 15 6.72 -4.36 -2.16
CA GLU A 15 7.61 -5.41 -1.67
C GLU A 15 7.20 -6.00 -0.31
N GLU A 16 6.43 -5.26 0.48
CA GLU A 16 5.95 -5.65 1.82
C GLU A 16 4.56 -6.31 1.78
N VAL A 17 4.05 -6.64 0.58
CA VAL A 17 2.68 -7.17 0.39
C VAL A 17 2.41 -8.42 1.23
N VAL A 18 3.38 -9.30 1.41
CA VAL A 18 3.20 -10.53 2.20
C VAL A 18 3.07 -10.21 3.69
N GLU A 19 3.83 -9.26 4.21
CA GLU A 19 3.78 -8.85 5.61
C GLU A 19 2.48 -8.11 5.91
N ALA A 20 2.09 -7.20 5.02
CA ALA A 20 0.81 -6.51 5.11
C ALA A 20 -0.37 -7.50 5.13
N HIS A 21 -0.36 -8.56 4.32
CA HIS A 21 -1.40 -9.59 4.38
C HIS A 21 -1.40 -10.37 5.70
N ARG A 22 -0.23 -10.66 6.28
CA ARG A 22 -0.16 -11.31 7.60
C ARG A 22 -0.77 -10.44 8.69
N ASP A 23 -0.53 -9.12 8.67
CA ASP A 23 -1.13 -8.19 9.62
C ASP A 23 -2.64 -8.06 9.44
N ILE A 24 -3.12 -8.15 8.19
CA ILE A 24 -4.54 -8.22 7.87
C ILE A 24 -5.17 -9.48 8.48
N ASP A 25 -4.57 -10.64 8.26
CA ASP A 25 -5.09 -11.93 8.72
C ASP A 25 -5.05 -12.05 10.25
N ALA A 26 -4.05 -11.44 10.89
CA ALA A 26 -3.95 -11.33 12.34
C ALA A 26 -4.98 -10.36 12.96
N GLY A 27 -5.64 -9.54 12.13
CA GLY A 27 -6.61 -8.53 12.60
C GLY A 27 -5.96 -7.29 13.22
N ASN A 28 -4.70 -6.99 12.89
CA ASN A 28 -3.94 -5.88 13.47
C ASN A 28 -4.31 -4.50 12.88
N LYS A 29 -5.04 -4.47 11.76
CA LYS A 29 -5.49 -3.22 11.10
C LYS A 29 -6.84 -2.72 11.62
N LYS A 30 -7.02 -1.39 11.61
CA LYS A 30 -8.25 -0.69 12.01
C LYS A 30 -8.98 0.00 10.86
N GLY A 31 -8.42 -0.05 9.65
CA GLY A 31 -8.95 0.60 8.46
C GLY A 31 -8.42 0.01 7.17
N GLN A 32 -8.30 0.82 6.13
CA GLN A 32 -7.77 0.36 4.84
C GLN A 32 -6.25 0.28 4.88
N VAL A 33 -5.70 -0.75 4.25
CA VAL A 33 -4.27 -0.90 4.01
C VAL A 33 -4.01 -0.49 2.56
N ALA A 34 -3.15 0.51 2.37
CA ALA A 34 -2.77 1.02 1.06
C ALA A 34 -1.39 0.51 0.65
N PHE A 35 -1.17 0.37 -0.66
CA PHE A 35 0.14 0.04 -1.22
C PHE A 35 0.61 1.14 -2.16
N VAL A 36 1.84 1.59 -1.97
CA VAL A 36 2.52 2.47 -2.92
C VAL A 36 3.11 1.60 -4.02
N LEU A 37 2.62 1.81 -5.24
CA LEU A 37 3.21 1.26 -6.45
C LEU A 37 4.22 2.30 -6.95
N ASP A 38 5.50 2.11 -6.62
CA ASP A 38 6.55 2.88 -7.27
C ASP A 38 6.65 2.38 -8.71
N THR A 39 5.96 3.05 -9.64
CA THR A 39 6.13 2.74 -11.05
C THR A 39 7.51 3.21 -11.46
N ALA A 40 8.48 2.29 -11.48
CA ALA A 40 9.77 2.47 -12.15
C ALA A 40 9.60 2.55 -13.70
N ALA A 41 8.63 3.32 -14.19
CA ALA A 41 8.43 3.60 -15.61
C ALA A 41 9.15 4.88 -16.07
N GLU A 42 9.82 5.61 -15.16
CA GLU A 42 10.60 6.80 -15.51
C GLU A 42 11.99 6.72 -14.90
N GLN A 43 12.88 5.90 -15.47
CA GLN A 43 14.35 6.10 -15.43
C GLN A 43 15.11 5.04 -16.25
N GLN A 44 14.81 4.91 -17.54
CA GLN A 44 15.76 4.33 -18.50
C GLN A 44 15.78 5.12 -19.81
N THR A 45 16.15 6.41 -19.71
CA THR A 45 16.81 7.13 -20.80
C THR A 45 17.94 7.94 -20.19
N LYS A 46 19.07 7.30 -19.93
CA LYS A 46 20.34 7.99 -19.75
C LYS A 46 21.44 7.16 -20.41
N ASP A 47 21.86 7.68 -21.56
CA ASP A 47 23.10 7.42 -22.28
C ASP A 47 23.46 5.97 -22.64
N GLN A 48 23.14 5.58 -23.88
CA GLN A 48 24.11 4.98 -24.82
C GLN A 48 23.80 5.41 -26.26
#